data_AF-A0A034WR58-F1
#
_entry.id   AF-A0A034WR58-F1
#
_cell.length_a   1.000
_cell.length_b   1.000
_cell.length_c   1.000
_cell.angle_alpha   90.00
_cell.angle_beta   90.00
_cell.angle_gamma   90.00
#
_symmetry.space_group_name_H-M   'P 1'
#
loop_
_entity.id
_entity.type
_entity.pdbx_description
1 polymer ?
#
loop_
_entity_poly.entity_id
_entity_poly.type
_entity_poly.pdbx_seq_one_letter_code
_entity_poly.pdbx_strand_id
1 'polypeptide(L)'
;MWFIGLEFASAKNLNVNLTACIQTFTDQVMQHAANINMLKYGMQLDTCHVKRKDLSQYLDKDFLKRERKAMEQHTSFENAISTKAKRSSSEMSSEEEGGIAKKSRSSGSEDSS
;
A
#
# COMPACT_ATOMS: atom_id res chain seq x y z
N MET A 1 -1.53 3.19 23.29
CA MET A 1 -1.01 4.29 22.45
C MET A 1 -1.62 4.17 21.06
N TRP A 2 -1.92 5.29 20.41
CA TRP A 2 -2.49 5.29 19.05
C TRP A 2 -1.54 5.99 18.09
N PHE A 3 -1.56 5.56 16.84
CA PHE A 3 -0.75 6.11 15.76
C PHE A 3 -1.67 6.55 14.63
N ILE A 4 -1.36 7.71 14.05
CA ILE A 4 -2.10 8.28 12.92
C ILE A 4 -1.08 8.49 11.80
N GLY A 5 -1.28 7.80 10.68
CA GLY A 5 -0.48 8.02 9.47
C GLY A 5 -0.86 9.33 8.81
N LEU A 6 0.13 10.11 8.37
CA LEU A 6 -0.07 11.36 7.65
C LEU A 6 0.49 11.25 6.25
N GLU A 7 -0.25 11.78 5.28
CA GLU A 7 0.17 11.91 3.89
C GLU A 7 0.12 13.39 3.49
N PHE A 8 1.20 13.89 2.88
CA PHE A 8 1.31 15.29 2.45
C PHE A 8 1.27 15.35 0.93
N ALA A 9 0.39 16.20 0.37
CA ALA A 9 0.21 16.33 -1.07
C ALA A 9 1.45 16.85 -1.82
N SER A 10 2.42 17.50 -1.14
CA SER A 10 3.63 18.04 -1.77
C SER A 10 4.90 17.55 -1.07
N ALA A 11 5.70 16.76 -1.79
CA ALA A 11 6.86 16.05 -1.27
C ALA A 11 8.18 16.83 -1.35
N LYS A 12 8.22 18.03 -1.96
CA LYS A 12 9.47 18.80 -2.06
C LYS A 12 9.74 19.56 -0.76
N ASN A 13 10.54 18.95 0.11
CA ASN A 13 11.20 19.56 1.27
C ASN A 13 10.27 20.30 2.25
N LEU A 14 9.12 19.69 2.57
CA LEU A 14 8.13 20.33 3.41
C LEU A 14 8.50 20.20 4.90
N ASN A 15 8.98 21.30 5.48
CA ASN A 15 9.15 21.42 6.92
C ASN A 15 7.76 21.73 7.52
N VAL A 16 6.92 20.70 7.64
CA VAL A 16 5.55 20.86 8.13
C VAL A 16 5.56 21.12 9.63
N ASN A 17 4.95 22.23 10.04
CA ASN A 17 4.69 22.53 11.44
C ASN A 17 3.24 22.16 11.78
N LEU A 18 3.07 21.12 12.59
CA LEU A 18 1.76 20.65 13.07
C LEU A 18 1.43 21.13 14.49
N THR A 19 2.31 21.90 15.14
CA THR A 19 2.18 22.26 16.56
C THR A 19 0.85 22.93 16.86
N ALA A 20 0.41 23.87 16.02
CA ALA A 20 -0.87 24.56 16.22
C ALA A 20 -2.06 23.61 16.10
N CYS A 21 -2.10 22.74 15.09
CA CYS A 21 -3.18 21.77 14.92
C CYS A 21 -3.23 20.76 16.07
N ILE A 22 -2.06 20.27 16.52
CA ILE A 22 -1.96 19.34 17.64
C ILE A 22 -2.43 19.98 18.94
N GLN A 23 -2.03 21.23 19.20
CA GLN A 23 -2.45 21.96 20.40
C GLN A 23 -3.97 22.18 20.39
N THR A 24 -4.52 22.71 19.30
CA THR A 24 -5.97 22.92 19.16
C THR A 24 -6.76 21.63 19.35
N PHE A 25 -6.30 20.51 18.77
CA PHE A 25 -6.93 19.21 18.98
C PHE A 25 -6.91 18.81 20.47
N THR A 26 -5.76 18.95 21.12
CA THR A 26 -5.60 18.60 22.53
C THR A 26 -6.52 19.44 23.40
N ASP A 27 -6.55 20.75 23.19
CA ASP A 27 -7.40 21.68 23.93
C ASP A 27 -8.89 21.33 23.76
N GLN A 28 -9.33 21.05 22.53
CA GLN A 28 -10.71 20.68 22.24
C GLN A 28 -11.12 19.37 22.93
N VAL A 29 -10.26 18.34 22.91
CA VAL A 29 -10.54 17.07 23.57
C VAL A 29 -10.61 17.23 25.08
N MET A 30 -9.66 17.96 25.67
CA MET A 30 -9.63 18.21 27.10
C MET A 30 -10.84 19.02 27.56
N GLN A 31 -11.20 20.07 26.82
CA GLN A 31 -12.39 20.87 27.09
C GLN A 31 -13.67 20.04 26.97
N HIS A 32 -13.79 19.23 25.92
CA HIS A 32 -14.96 18.37 25.74
C HIS A 32 -15.08 17.35 26.87
N ALA A 33 -13.99 16.69 27.25
CA ALA A 33 -13.96 15.73 28.35
C ALA A 33 -14.36 16.37 29.70
N ALA A 34 -13.95 17.62 29.93
CA ALA A 34 -14.38 18.38 31.10
C ALA A 34 -15.88 18.70 31.05
N ASN A 35 -16.39 19.16 29.90
CA ASN A 35 -17.80 19.50 29.73
C ASN A 35 -18.76 18.32 29.96
N ILE A 36 -18.32 17.10 29.62
CA ILE A 36 -19.10 15.87 29.85
C ILE A 36 -18.79 15.19 31.19
N ASN A 37 -18.02 15.84 32.08
CA ASN A 37 -17.59 15.31 33.39
C ASN A 37 -16.87 13.95 33.32
N MET A 38 -16.20 13.66 32.20
CA MET A 38 -15.37 12.46 32.04
C MET A 38 -13.90 12.72 32.33
N LEU A 39 -13.47 13.99 32.38
CA LEU A 39 -12.11 14.35 32.74
C LEU A 39 -11.89 14.20 34.26
N LYS A 40 -11.03 13.25 34.64
CA LYS A 40 -10.65 13.01 36.04
C LYS A 40 -9.29 13.63 36.35
N TYR A 41 -9.06 13.92 37.63
CA TYR A 41 -7.76 14.38 38.09
C TYR A 41 -6.66 13.39 37.70
N GLY A 42 -5.56 13.91 37.16
CA GLY A 42 -4.42 13.13 36.70
C GLY A 42 -4.56 12.56 35.28
N MET A 43 -5.71 12.73 34.61
CA MET A 43 -5.85 12.33 33.21
C MET A 43 -5.18 13.35 32.28
N GLN A 44 -4.30 12.87 31.40
CA GLN A 44 -3.54 13.69 30.46
C GLN A 44 -3.61 13.10 29.05
N LEU A 45 -3.57 13.97 28.05
CA LEU A 45 -3.50 13.60 26.64
C LEU A 45 -2.23 14.20 26.05
N ASP A 46 -1.24 13.35 25.81
CA ASP A 46 0.00 13.74 25.13
C ASP A 46 -0.07 13.36 23.66
N THR A 47 -0.01 14.37 22.80
CA THR A 47 0.03 14.19 21.34
C THR A 47 1.30 14.79 20.78
N CYS A 48 2.08 14.00 20.06
CA CYS A 48 3.32 14.44 19.43
C CYS A 48 3.40 13.97 17.98
N HIS A 49 4.11 14.74 17.15
CA HIS A 49 4.46 14.34 15.80
C HIS A 49 5.91 13.87 15.75
N VAL A 50 6.13 12.67 15.22
CA VAL A 50 7.45 12.07 15.04
C VAL A 50 7.65 11.64 13.60
N LYS A 51 8.89 11.70 13.12
CA LYS A 51 9.23 11.23 11.78
C LYS A 51 9.20 9.69 11.76
N ARG A 52 8.93 9.10 10.60
CA ARG A 52 8.90 7.63 10.40
C ARG A 52 10.14 6.91 10.97
N LYS A 53 11.32 7.52 10.82
CA LYS A 53 12.58 6.96 11.34
C LYS A 53 12.61 6.85 12.88
N ASP A 54 12.02 7.83 13.57
CA ASP A 54 12.05 7.94 15.03
C ASP A 54 10.88 7.20 15.68
N LEU A 55 9.83 6.87 14.90
CA LEU A 55 8.65 6.11 15.33
C LEU A 55 9.01 4.74 15.94
N SER A 56 10.08 4.10 15.45
CA SER A 56 10.54 2.79 15.94
C SER A 56 10.87 2.77 17.44
N GLN A 57 11.16 3.93 18.04
CA GLN A 57 11.43 4.06 19.48
C GLN A 57 10.16 3.93 20.34
N TYR A 58 8.99 4.17 19.75
CA TYR A 58 7.69 4.10 20.43
C TYR A 58 6.99 2.75 20.25
N LEU A 59 7.62 1.82 19.51
CA LEU A 59 7.08 0.50 19.20
C LEU A 59 7.92 -0.57 19.90
N ASP A 60 7.24 -1.58 20.43
CA ASP A 60 7.94 -2.74 20.98
C ASP A 60 8.61 -3.54 19.86
N LYS A 61 9.84 -4.02 20.11
CA LYS A 61 10.66 -4.73 19.11
C LYS A 61 9.99 -6.02 18.65
N ASP A 62 9.21 -6.64 19.53
CA ASP A 62 8.50 -7.88 19.22
C ASP A 62 7.18 -7.63 18.48
N PHE A 63 6.58 -6.45 18.63
CA PHE A 63 5.43 -6.02 17.83
C PHE A 63 5.83 -5.83 16.35
N LEU A 64 6.97 -5.16 16.11
CA LEU A 64 7.52 -4.93 14.78
C LEU A 64 7.88 -6.20 14.00
N LYS A 65 8.26 -7.28 14.69
CA LYS A 65 8.56 -8.59 14.07
C LYS A 65 7.29 -9.34 13.70
N ARG A 66 6.26 -9.26 14.54
CA ARG A 66 4.98 -9.94 14.31
C ARG A 66 4.24 -9.32 13.13
N GLU A 67 4.21 -8.00 13.04
CA GLU A 67 3.54 -7.29 11.96
C GLU A 67 4.21 -7.53 10.60
N ARG A 68 5.56 -7.57 10.54
CA ARG A 68 6.27 -7.96 9.31
C ARG A 68 5.89 -9.35 8.82
N LYS A 69 5.81 -10.33 9.73
CA LYS A 69 5.37 -11.69 9.39
C LYS A 69 3.92 -11.72 8.91
N ALA A 70 3.04 -10.92 9.51
CA ALA A 70 1.64 -10.81 9.07
C ALA A 70 1.55 -10.17 7.68
N MET A 71 2.30 -9.09 7.40
CA MET A 71 2.34 -8.46 6.08
C MET A 71 2.92 -9.40 5.01
N GLU A 72 3.97 -10.17 5.30
CA GLU A 72 4.52 -11.18 4.38
C GLU A 72 3.49 -12.28 4.02
N GLN A 73 2.65 -12.67 4.98
CA GLN A 73 1.55 -13.61 4.72
C GLN A 73 0.45 -12.98 3.85
N HIS A 74 0.13 -11.70 4.07
CA HIS A 74 -0.86 -10.97 3.25
C HIS A 74 -0.38 -10.72 1.82
N THR A 75 0.90 -10.37 1.61
CA THR A 75 1.46 -10.20 0.26
C THR A 75 1.60 -11.53 -0.48
N SER A 76 1.87 -12.63 0.24
CA SER A 76 1.83 -13.98 -0.32
C SER A 76 0.43 -14.39 -0.77
N PHE A 77 -0.64 -13.94 -0.10
CA PHE A 77 -2.02 -14.23 -0.48
C PHE A 77 -2.44 -13.47 -1.75
N GLU A 78 -2.14 -12.16 -1.83
CA GLU A 78 -2.36 -11.34 -3.04
C GLU A 78 -1.62 -11.92 -4.26
N ASN A 79 -0.36 -12.33 -4.10
CA ASN A 79 0.41 -12.97 -5.18
C ASN A 79 -0.11 -14.38 -5.57
N ALA A 80 -0.72 -15.13 -4.63
CA ALA A 80 -1.31 -16.43 -4.93
C ALA A 80 -2.63 -16.32 -5.72
N ILE A 81 -3.38 -15.23 -5.55
CA ILE A 81 -4.60 -14.97 -6.34
C ILE A 81 -4.23 -14.57 -7.77
N SER A 82 -3.20 -13.73 -7.95
CA SER A 82 -2.76 -13.29 -9.28
C SER A 82 -2.16 -14.43 -10.14
N THR A 83 -1.61 -15.46 -9.51
CA THR A 83 -1.03 -16.63 -10.22
C THR A 83 -2.05 -17.72 -10.58
N LYS A 84 -3.23 -17.75 -9.94
CA LYS A 84 -4.33 -18.66 -10.34
C LYS A 84 -5.15 -18.13 -11.53
N ALA A 85 -5.20 -16.81 -11.74
CA ALA A 85 -5.89 -16.21 -12.88
C ALA A 85 -5.19 -16.43 -14.25
N LYS A 86 -3.92 -16.88 -14.27
CA LYS A 86 -3.16 -17.11 -15.51
C LYS A 86 -3.16 -18.56 -16.03
N ARG A 87 -3.80 -19.51 -15.33
CA ARG A 87 -3.80 -20.94 -15.75
C ARG A 87 -5.13 -21.41 -16.36
N SER A 88 -6.04 -20.48 -16.66
CA SER A 88 -7.36 -20.76 -17.22
C SER A 88 -7.59 -19.92 -18.47
N SER A 89 -6.81 -20.14 -19.52
CA SER A 89 -7.23 -19.99 -20.93
C SER A 89 -6.02 -20.27 -21.83
N SER A 90 -5.73 -21.55 -22.03
CA SER A 90 -4.83 -22.01 -23.09
C SER A 90 -5.50 -23.20 -23.77
N GLU A 91 -6.51 -22.91 -24.58
CA GLU A 91 -7.16 -23.74 -25.61
C GLU A 91 -8.31 -22.83 -26.10
N MET A 92 -8.35 -22.31 -27.33
CA MET A 92 -8.39 -22.98 -28.61
C MET A 92 -8.37 -21.86 -29.69
N SER A 93 -7.34 -21.81 -30.54
CA SER A 93 -7.38 -21.02 -31.77
C SER A 93 -7.42 -22.00 -32.93
N SER A 94 -8.55 -22.08 -33.64
CA SER A 94 -8.66 -22.43 -35.06
C SER A 94 -10.10 -22.22 -35.52
N GLU A 95 -10.24 -21.85 -36.79
CA GLU A 95 -11.47 -21.75 -37.61
C GLU A 95 -12.02 -20.32 -37.82
N GLU A 96 -11.45 -19.63 -38.82
CA GLU A 96 -12.29 -18.97 -39.83
C GLU A 96 -11.84 -19.42 -41.23
N GLU A 97 -12.81 -19.88 -42.01
CA GLU A 97 -12.70 -20.42 -43.35
C GLU A 97 -13.09 -19.35 -44.39
N GLY A 98 -12.36 -19.34 -45.52
CA GLY A 98 -12.81 -18.85 -46.83
C GLY A 98 -12.42 -17.41 -47.15
N GLY A 99 -11.68 -17.07 -48.20
CA GLY A 99 -11.19 -17.80 -49.36
C GLY A 99 -11.00 -16.78 -50.49
N ILE A 100 -9.95 -16.92 -51.31
CA ILE A 100 -9.97 -16.72 -52.78
C ILE A 100 -8.54 -16.93 -53.32
N ALA A 101 -8.51 -17.72 -54.39
CA ALA A 101 -7.36 -18.28 -55.07
C ALA A 101 -6.40 -17.29 -55.74
N LYS A 102 -5.13 -17.69 -55.91
CA LYS A 102 -4.54 -18.06 -57.22
C LYS A 102 -3.00 -18.27 -57.14
N LYS A 103 -2.60 -19.54 -57.36
CA LYS A 103 -1.60 -20.02 -58.35
C LYS A 103 -0.22 -19.32 -58.44
N SER A 104 0.83 -20.14 -58.24
CA SER A 104 2.13 -20.26 -58.97
C SER A 104 3.31 -20.33 -57.96
N ARG A 105 3.94 -21.49 -57.70
CA ARG A 105 4.95 -22.30 -58.43
C ARG A 105 6.36 -21.66 -58.55
N SER A 106 7.37 -22.53 -58.35
CA SER A 106 8.85 -22.41 -58.45
C SER A 106 9.55 -21.82 -57.21
N SER A 107 10.39 -22.51 -56.42
CA SER A 107 11.55 -23.41 -56.60
C SER A 107 12.90 -22.68 -56.68
N GLY A 108 13.84 -23.06 -55.79
CA GLY A 108 15.29 -22.81 -55.89
C GLY A 108 15.89 -22.29 -54.58
N SER A 109 16.53 -23.12 -53.74
CA SER A 109 17.95 -23.58 -53.79
C SER A 109 18.92 -22.45 -53.41
N GLU A 110 19.48 -22.48 -52.20
CA GLU A 110 20.79 -23.05 -51.83
C GLU A 110 21.94 -22.02 -51.92
N ASP A 111 22.59 -21.85 -50.76
CA ASP A 111 24.04 -21.82 -50.51
C ASP A 111 24.94 -20.61 -50.84
N SER A 112 25.82 -20.38 -49.85
CA SER A 112 27.24 -19.99 -49.93
C SER A 112 27.70 -18.58 -50.32
N SER A 113 28.20 -17.87 -49.29
CA SER A 113 29.57 -17.28 -49.13
C SER A 113 29.57 -15.88 -48.54
#